data_AF-A0AAV9BRA4-F1
#
_entry.id   AF-A0AAV9BRA4-F1
#
_cell.length_a   1.000
_cell.length_b   1.000
_cell.length_c   1.000
_cell.angle_alpha   90.00
_cell.angle_beta   90.00
_cell.angle_gamma   90.00
#
_symmetry.space_group_name_H-M   'P 1'
#
loop_
_entity.id
_entity.type
_entity.pdbx_description
1 polymer ?
#
loop_
_entity_poly.entity_id
_entity_poly.type
_entity_poly.pdbx_seq_one_letter_code
_entity_poly.pdbx_strand_id
1 'polypeptide(L)'
;MARHVKSIDSNHMLEVGLEGFYGESMQDRKQYNPGYEVGTDYISNNQVQEIDFATLHAYPDQWMSGSDEQSQLNFLHRWLESHIQDAGSVFGKPLMVTEFGRSSSQAGYSTGQRDNMFGRVYNTIYGCARSGGPCPGALFWQLLVEGMDNWKDGYEVIMSENPSTANIIAQQSHQISSLDRVTDLFARVQEMERSMSNKAELLD
;
A
#
# COMPACT_ATOMS: atom_id res chain seq x y z
N MET A 1 12.33 17.95 8.09
CA MET A 1 11.04 18.66 8.16
C MET A 1 10.04 18.00 9.10
N ALA A 2 10.01 16.68 9.22
CA ALA A 2 9.01 15.96 10.03
C ALA A 2 8.80 16.52 11.46
N ARG A 3 9.89 16.74 12.21
CA ARG A 3 9.83 17.38 13.54
C ARG A 3 9.14 18.75 13.55
N HIS A 4 9.40 19.56 12.54
CA HIS A 4 8.79 20.89 12.45
C HIS A 4 7.28 20.78 12.21
N VAL A 5 6.85 19.91 11.30
CA VAL A 5 5.42 19.63 11.07
C VAL A 5 4.77 19.16 12.36
N LYS A 6 5.36 18.16 13.04
CA LYS A 6 4.85 17.64 14.32
C LYS A 6 4.86 18.65 15.47
N SER A 7 5.71 19.67 15.43
CA SER A 7 5.69 20.76 16.41
C SER A 7 4.51 21.72 16.22
N ILE A 8 3.92 21.76 15.02
CA ILE A 8 2.73 22.55 14.70
C ILE A 8 1.47 21.70 14.89
N ASP A 9 1.51 20.45 14.43
CA ASP A 9 0.40 19.51 14.49
C ASP A 9 0.86 18.11 14.91
N SER A 10 0.59 17.76 16.16
CA SER A 10 0.85 16.43 16.71
C SER A 10 -0.37 15.52 16.71
N ASN A 11 -1.51 15.96 16.20
CA ASN A 11 -2.75 15.17 16.17
C ASN A 11 -2.85 14.30 14.91
N HIS A 12 -2.35 14.79 13.78
CA HIS A 12 -2.43 14.08 12.50
C HIS A 12 -1.21 13.19 12.24
N MET A 13 -1.44 12.07 11.55
CA MET A 13 -0.35 11.23 11.05
C MET A 13 0.45 11.95 9.96
N LEU A 14 1.72 11.59 9.84
CA LEU A 14 2.67 12.14 8.90
C LEU A 14 3.44 11.02 8.21
N GLU A 15 3.50 11.12 6.89
CA GLU A 15 4.36 10.31 6.02
C GLU A 15 5.30 11.23 5.22
N VAL A 16 6.21 10.65 4.43
CA VAL A 16 7.27 11.40 3.73
C VAL A 16 6.91 11.73 2.28
N GLY A 17 6.13 10.89 1.62
CA GLY A 17 5.77 10.95 0.21
C GLY A 17 6.72 10.11 -0.66
N LEU A 18 7.24 9.00 -0.13
CA LEU A 18 8.23 8.19 -0.84
C LEU A 18 7.57 7.26 -1.86
N GLU A 19 8.17 7.20 -3.04
CA GLU A 19 7.89 6.16 -4.03
C GLU A 19 8.38 4.77 -3.57
N GLY A 20 9.41 4.71 -2.72
CA GLY A 20 9.91 3.46 -2.11
C GLY A 20 11.35 3.09 -2.43
N PHE A 21 12.09 3.88 -3.22
CA PHE A 21 13.45 3.52 -3.62
C PHE A 21 14.40 3.33 -2.43
N TYR A 22 15.06 2.17 -2.40
CA TYR A 22 16.09 1.84 -1.42
C TYR A 22 17.39 2.59 -1.73
N GLY A 23 18.09 3.01 -0.67
CA GLY A 23 19.40 3.65 -0.75
C GLY A 23 20.47 2.86 0.01
N GLU A 24 21.50 3.58 0.47
CA GLU A 24 22.73 2.98 1.02
C GLU A 24 22.58 2.37 2.43
N SER A 25 21.52 2.69 3.19
CA SER A 25 21.40 2.16 4.57
C SER A 25 21.25 0.64 4.65
N MET A 26 20.82 -0.02 3.56
CA MET A 26 20.74 -1.47 3.47
C MET A 26 21.05 -1.95 2.05
N GLN A 27 22.34 -2.10 1.75
CA GLN A 27 22.85 -2.33 0.38
C GLN A 27 22.18 -3.48 -0.36
N ASP A 28 21.90 -4.59 0.32
CA ASP A 28 21.25 -5.75 -0.28
C ASP A 28 19.82 -5.46 -0.75
N ARG A 29 19.14 -4.43 -0.21
CA ARG A 29 17.78 -4.07 -0.66
C ARG A 29 17.76 -3.32 -1.98
N LYS A 30 18.88 -2.74 -2.44
CA LYS A 30 18.94 -2.04 -3.73
C LYS A 30 18.65 -2.94 -4.93
N GLN A 31 18.80 -4.26 -4.78
CA GLN A 31 18.40 -5.24 -5.81
C GLN A 31 16.90 -5.23 -6.12
N TYR A 32 16.06 -4.66 -5.24
CA TYR A 32 14.62 -4.52 -5.45
C TYR A 32 14.26 -3.26 -6.24
N ASN A 33 15.16 -2.27 -6.36
CA ASN A 33 14.94 -1.10 -7.21
C ASN A 33 14.88 -1.52 -8.70
N PRO A 34 14.25 -0.71 -9.58
CA PRO A 34 14.18 -0.95 -11.02
C PRO A 34 15.54 -0.79 -11.76
N GLY A 35 16.67 -0.83 -11.05
CA GLY A 35 18.03 -0.71 -11.61
C GLY A 35 18.67 0.67 -11.46
N TYR A 36 18.01 1.60 -10.75
CA TYR A 36 18.53 2.93 -10.46
C TYR A 36 18.08 3.41 -9.07
N GLU A 37 18.67 4.51 -8.62
CA GLU A 37 18.39 5.17 -7.35
C GLU A 37 17.99 6.63 -7.61
N VAL A 38 17.20 7.22 -6.71
CA VAL A 38 16.64 8.58 -6.90
C VAL A 38 17.04 9.56 -5.78
N GLY A 39 18.00 9.17 -4.94
CA GLY A 39 18.52 9.98 -3.83
C GLY A 39 17.73 9.87 -2.52
N THR A 40 16.64 9.09 -2.51
CA THR A 40 15.95 8.69 -1.29
C THR A 40 16.55 7.41 -0.71
N ASP A 41 16.23 7.13 0.54
CA ASP A 41 16.59 5.86 1.18
C ASP A 41 15.42 5.37 2.04
N TYR A 42 14.63 4.46 1.48
CA TYR A 42 13.39 3.96 2.06
C TYR A 42 13.50 3.51 3.53
N ILE A 43 14.60 2.84 3.91
CA ILE A 43 14.78 2.36 5.28
C ILE A 43 15.05 3.53 6.22
N SER A 44 16.13 4.28 5.99
CA SER A 44 16.55 5.34 6.92
C SER A 44 15.57 6.51 6.98
N ASN A 45 14.90 6.83 5.88
CA ASN A 45 13.87 7.87 5.85
C ASN A 45 12.64 7.49 6.69
N ASN A 46 12.18 6.23 6.62
CA ASN A 46 11.05 5.76 7.43
C ASN A 46 11.42 5.46 8.90
N GLN A 47 12.71 5.40 9.25
CA GLN A 47 13.16 5.29 10.65
C GLN A 47 13.12 6.63 11.41
N VAL A 48 12.89 7.76 10.73
CA VAL A 48 12.69 9.05 11.39
C VAL A 48 11.52 8.96 12.39
N GLN A 49 11.75 9.39 13.63
CA GLN A 49 10.81 9.19 14.74
C GLN A 49 9.45 9.84 14.46
N GLU A 50 9.43 11.00 13.82
CA GLU A 50 8.22 11.78 13.58
C GLU A 50 7.39 11.32 12.36
N ILE A 51 7.83 10.27 11.67
CA ILE A 51 7.07 9.61 10.58
C ILE A 51 6.24 8.48 11.16
N ASP A 52 4.93 8.46 10.92
CA ASP A 52 4.01 7.50 11.55
C ASP A 52 3.78 6.24 10.71
N PHE A 53 3.83 6.37 9.38
CA PHE A 53 3.67 5.25 8.46
C PHE A 53 4.48 5.46 7.18
N ALA A 54 4.79 4.36 6.50
CA ALA A 54 5.52 4.35 5.25
C ALA A 54 4.58 4.31 4.05
N THR A 55 5.06 4.86 2.93
CA THR A 55 4.36 4.83 1.64
C THR A 55 5.21 4.13 0.60
N LEU A 56 4.55 3.53 -0.39
CA LEU A 56 5.20 3.07 -1.62
C LEU A 56 4.32 3.37 -2.83
N HIS A 57 4.96 3.65 -3.96
CA HIS A 57 4.32 3.83 -5.26
C HIS A 57 4.65 2.63 -6.17
N ALA A 58 3.82 2.33 -7.16
CA ALA A 58 4.09 1.21 -8.06
C ALA A 58 3.70 1.52 -9.51
N TYR A 59 4.71 1.85 -10.33
CA TYR A 59 4.56 2.07 -11.77
C TYR A 59 5.53 1.21 -12.60
N PRO A 60 5.39 -0.13 -12.60
CA PRO A 60 6.26 -1.01 -13.38
C PRO A 60 6.26 -0.68 -14.88
N ASP A 61 5.17 -0.14 -15.40
CA ASP A 61 5.03 0.26 -16.80
C ASP A 61 5.89 1.47 -17.18
N GLN A 62 6.13 2.40 -16.25
CA GLN A 62 7.08 3.51 -16.42
C GLN A 62 8.52 3.09 -16.12
N TRP A 63 8.73 2.45 -14.97
CA TRP A 63 10.07 2.19 -14.45
C TRP A 63 10.80 1.09 -15.19
N MET A 64 10.07 0.17 -15.82
CA MET A 64 10.61 -0.93 -16.62
C MET A 64 10.18 -0.82 -18.09
N SER A 65 10.26 0.38 -18.64
CA SER A 65 9.99 0.64 -20.06
C SER A 65 10.74 -0.35 -20.96
N GLY A 66 10.01 -0.97 -21.90
CA GLY A 66 10.53 -1.99 -22.82
C GLY A 66 10.52 -3.43 -22.30
N SER A 67 10.21 -3.65 -21.02
CA SER A 67 9.99 -5.00 -20.47
C SER A 67 8.61 -5.55 -20.82
N ASP A 68 8.48 -6.87 -20.92
CA ASP A 68 7.19 -7.53 -21.10
C ASP A 68 6.33 -7.50 -19.82
N GLU A 69 5.03 -7.80 -19.96
CA GLU A 69 4.07 -7.78 -18.85
C GLU A 69 4.47 -8.73 -17.72
N GLN A 70 4.97 -9.93 -18.02
CA GLN A 70 5.33 -10.90 -16.98
C GLN A 70 6.51 -10.40 -16.15
N SER A 71 7.51 -9.80 -16.80
CA SER A 71 8.65 -9.16 -16.13
C SER A 71 8.20 -8.02 -15.21
N GLN A 72 7.26 -7.18 -15.67
CA GLN A 72 6.69 -6.08 -14.87
C GLN A 72 5.91 -6.60 -13.65
N LEU A 73 5.10 -7.65 -13.81
CA LEU A 73 4.35 -8.25 -12.70
C LEU A 73 5.26 -8.96 -11.70
N ASN A 74 6.35 -9.58 -12.16
CA ASN A 74 7.37 -10.18 -11.29
C ASN A 74 8.13 -9.13 -10.47
N PHE A 75 8.43 -7.98 -11.08
CA PHE A 75 8.98 -6.84 -10.36
C PHE A 75 7.99 -6.32 -9.32
N LEU A 76 6.74 -6.07 -9.70
CA LEU A 76 5.69 -5.60 -8.79
C LEU A 76 5.56 -6.51 -7.56
N HIS A 77 5.54 -7.82 -7.76
CA HIS A 77 5.48 -8.78 -6.65
C HIS A 77 6.68 -8.64 -5.70
N ARG A 78 7.92 -8.64 -6.22
CA ARG A 78 9.13 -8.49 -5.39
C ARG A 78 9.17 -7.14 -4.68
N TRP A 79 8.75 -6.08 -5.38
CA TRP A 79 8.66 -4.72 -4.86
C TRP A 79 7.72 -4.66 -3.65
N LEU A 80 6.48 -5.14 -3.78
CA LEU A 80 5.52 -5.16 -2.68
C LEU A 80 6.03 -6.01 -1.49
N GLU A 81 6.47 -7.24 -1.74
CA GLU A 81 6.90 -8.15 -0.66
C GLU A 81 8.10 -7.61 0.12
N SER A 82 9.10 -7.02 -0.55
CA SER A 82 10.28 -6.47 0.13
C SER A 82 9.90 -5.30 1.03
N HIS A 83 9.03 -4.41 0.55
CA HIS A 83 8.59 -3.24 1.31
C HIS A 83 7.71 -3.63 2.50
N ILE A 84 6.81 -4.59 2.32
CA ILE A 84 5.97 -5.14 3.39
C ILE A 84 6.86 -5.75 4.48
N GLN A 85 7.86 -6.55 4.09
CA GLN A 85 8.79 -7.17 5.02
C GLN A 85 9.56 -6.12 5.82
N ASP A 86 10.11 -5.10 5.16
CA ASP A 86 10.91 -4.07 5.84
C ASP A 86 10.04 -3.19 6.74
N ALA A 87 8.82 -2.87 6.31
CA ALA A 87 7.89 -2.10 7.13
C ALA A 87 7.51 -2.80 8.42
N GLY A 88 7.26 -4.12 8.36
CA GLY A 88 6.95 -4.91 9.54
C GLY A 88 8.17 -5.19 10.42
N SER A 89 9.31 -5.55 9.82
CA SER A 89 10.43 -6.14 10.57
C SER A 89 11.60 -5.19 10.86
N VAL A 90 11.81 -4.15 10.05
CA VAL A 90 12.96 -3.23 10.20
C VAL A 90 12.59 -1.98 10.97
N PHE A 91 11.45 -1.36 10.64
CA PHE A 91 11.02 -0.11 11.30
C PHE A 91 9.66 -0.18 12.01
N GLY A 92 8.91 -1.28 11.85
CA GLY A 92 7.71 -1.57 12.65
C GLY A 92 6.58 -0.56 12.48
N LYS A 93 6.38 -0.03 11.27
CA LYS A 93 5.32 0.95 10.96
C LYS A 93 4.38 0.42 9.89
N PRO A 94 3.12 0.89 9.84
CA PRO A 94 2.21 0.55 8.75
C PRO A 94 2.78 0.98 7.39
N LEU A 95 2.38 0.27 6.33
CA LEU A 95 2.73 0.54 4.94
C LEU A 95 1.48 0.71 4.09
N MET A 96 1.33 1.88 3.48
CA MET A 96 0.30 2.15 2.47
C MET A 96 0.89 2.14 1.06
N VAL A 97 0.24 1.46 0.12
CA VAL A 97 0.51 1.71 -1.30
C VAL A 97 -0.27 2.97 -1.69
N THR A 98 0.40 4.11 -1.81
CA THR A 98 -0.30 5.41 -2.01
C THR A 98 -0.52 5.76 -3.46
N GLU A 99 0.21 5.12 -4.38
CA GLU A 99 -0.02 5.23 -5.80
C GLU A 99 0.29 3.91 -6.51
N PHE A 100 -0.59 3.49 -7.39
CA PHE A 100 -0.30 2.45 -8.38
C PHE A 100 -1.25 2.57 -9.55
N GLY A 101 -0.84 2.12 -10.73
CA GLY A 101 -1.72 2.13 -11.89
C GLY A 101 -1.11 1.50 -13.13
N ARG A 102 -1.95 1.32 -14.16
CA ARG A 102 -1.55 0.84 -15.49
C ARG A 102 -2.04 1.81 -16.54
N SER A 103 -1.11 2.45 -17.25
CA SER A 103 -1.43 3.49 -18.22
C SER A 103 -1.98 2.92 -19.53
N SER A 104 -3.06 3.53 -20.02
CA SER A 104 -3.64 3.29 -21.34
C SER A 104 -2.77 3.81 -22.48
N SER A 105 -1.80 4.68 -22.18
CA SER A 105 -0.83 5.21 -23.14
C SER A 105 0.27 4.21 -23.51
N GLN A 106 0.36 3.08 -22.80
CA GLN A 106 1.37 2.05 -23.06
C GLN A 106 0.99 1.19 -24.27
N ALA A 107 1.99 0.85 -25.09
CA ALA A 107 1.78 -0.01 -26.25
C ALA A 107 1.25 -1.39 -25.81
N GLY A 108 0.20 -1.87 -26.48
CA GLY A 108 -0.42 -3.15 -26.15
C GLY A 108 -1.29 -3.13 -24.89
N TYR A 109 -1.64 -1.95 -24.38
CA TYR A 109 -2.57 -1.80 -23.28
C TYR A 109 -3.89 -2.53 -23.52
N SER A 110 -4.41 -3.17 -22.48
CA SER A 110 -5.81 -3.55 -22.37
C SER A 110 -6.30 -3.36 -20.94
N THR A 111 -7.61 -3.19 -20.77
CA THR A 111 -8.24 -3.17 -19.44
C THR A 111 -7.93 -4.44 -18.64
N GLY A 112 -7.78 -5.59 -19.31
CA GLY A 112 -7.39 -6.84 -18.64
C GLY A 112 -6.02 -6.77 -17.96
N GLN A 113 -5.05 -6.04 -18.54
CA GLN A 113 -3.74 -5.82 -17.90
C GLN A 113 -3.85 -4.92 -16.67
N ARG A 114 -4.68 -3.87 -16.76
CA ARG A 114 -4.99 -3.00 -15.61
C ARG A 114 -5.64 -3.81 -14.48
N ASP A 115 -6.67 -4.59 -14.82
CA ASP A 115 -7.41 -5.42 -13.87
C ASP A 115 -6.49 -6.48 -13.20
N ASN A 116 -5.59 -7.11 -13.96
CA ASN A 116 -4.59 -8.05 -13.44
C ASN A 116 -3.65 -7.36 -12.44
N MET A 117 -3.11 -6.19 -12.79
CA MET A 117 -2.25 -5.41 -11.89
C MET A 117 -2.99 -4.99 -10.61
N PHE A 118 -4.21 -4.45 -10.73
CA PHE A 118 -5.04 -4.06 -9.59
C PHE A 118 -5.33 -5.25 -8.68
N GLY A 119 -5.73 -6.38 -9.27
CA GLY A 119 -5.96 -7.62 -8.55
C GLY A 119 -4.73 -8.09 -7.77
N ARG A 120 -3.52 -7.98 -8.34
CA ARG A 120 -2.28 -8.36 -7.63
C ARG A 120 -1.99 -7.46 -6.44
N VAL A 121 -2.03 -6.14 -6.62
CA VAL A 121 -1.81 -5.18 -5.53
C VAL A 121 -2.80 -5.44 -4.40
N TYR A 122 -4.10 -5.51 -4.72
CA TYR A 122 -5.15 -5.70 -3.72
C TYR A 122 -5.09 -7.06 -3.03
N ASN A 123 -4.83 -8.16 -3.77
CA ASN A 123 -4.68 -9.47 -3.14
C ASN A 123 -3.47 -9.55 -2.22
N THR A 124 -2.33 -8.94 -2.59
CA THR A 124 -1.15 -8.87 -1.71
C THR A 124 -1.45 -8.07 -0.44
N ILE A 125 -2.08 -6.90 -0.57
CA ILE A 125 -2.42 -6.05 0.57
C ILE A 125 -3.46 -6.70 1.47
N TYR A 126 -4.52 -7.29 0.91
CA TYR A 126 -5.51 -8.03 1.68
C TYR A 126 -4.89 -9.25 2.38
N GLY A 127 -4.03 -10.01 1.69
CA GLY A 127 -3.32 -11.15 2.27
C GLY A 127 -2.44 -10.75 3.46
N CYS A 128 -1.70 -9.64 3.33
CA CYS A 128 -0.91 -9.05 4.40
C CYS A 128 -1.79 -8.56 5.57
N ALA A 129 -2.86 -7.81 5.31
CA ALA A 129 -3.77 -7.32 6.34
C ALA A 129 -4.42 -8.48 7.12
N ARG A 130 -4.91 -9.50 6.38
CA ARG A 130 -5.59 -10.67 6.94
C ARG A 130 -4.68 -11.51 7.84
N SER A 131 -3.38 -11.53 7.58
CA SER A 131 -2.40 -12.24 8.41
C SER A 131 -1.90 -11.42 9.61
N GLY A 132 -2.42 -10.20 9.81
CA GLY A 132 -1.97 -9.28 10.86
C GLY A 132 -0.69 -8.53 10.52
N GLY A 133 -0.32 -8.50 9.22
CA GLY A 133 0.82 -7.74 8.71
C GLY A 133 0.57 -6.23 8.65
N PRO A 134 1.60 -5.44 8.26
CA PRO A 134 1.59 -3.99 8.37
C PRO A 134 0.82 -3.26 7.27
N CYS A 135 -0.11 -3.90 6.54
CA CYS A 135 -0.70 -3.35 5.32
C CYS A 135 -2.16 -2.87 5.50
N PRO A 136 -2.40 -1.63 5.93
CA PRO A 136 -3.77 -1.12 6.12
C PRO A 136 -4.54 -0.87 4.80
N GLY A 137 -3.87 -0.69 3.66
CA GLY A 137 -4.59 -0.40 2.41
C GLY A 137 -3.74 0.03 1.23
N ALA A 138 -4.44 0.40 0.14
CA ALA A 138 -3.85 0.87 -1.11
C ALA A 138 -4.76 1.89 -1.81
N LEU A 139 -4.15 2.86 -2.49
CA LEU A 139 -4.79 3.93 -3.24
C LEU A 139 -4.30 3.85 -4.70
N PHE A 140 -5.24 3.70 -5.64
CA PHE A 140 -4.90 3.68 -7.06
C PHE A 140 -4.78 5.11 -7.60
N TRP A 141 -3.93 5.30 -8.59
CA TRP A 141 -3.81 6.53 -9.35
C TRP A 141 -4.47 6.32 -10.73
N GLN A 142 -5.45 7.11 -11.16
CA GLN A 142 -6.23 8.08 -10.37
C GLN A 142 -7.71 8.00 -10.73
N LEU A 143 -8.58 8.50 -9.85
CA LEU A 143 -10.00 8.58 -10.15
C LEU A 143 -10.28 9.85 -10.98
N LEU A 144 -10.91 9.69 -12.13
CA LEU A 144 -11.60 10.78 -12.82
C LEU A 144 -13.10 10.48 -12.92
N VAL A 145 -13.88 11.50 -13.22
CA VAL A 145 -15.31 11.39 -13.52
C VAL A 145 -15.60 11.82 -14.95
N GLU A 146 -16.78 11.48 -15.46
CA GLU A 146 -17.23 11.82 -16.80
C GLU A 146 -17.10 13.33 -17.08
N GLY A 147 -16.62 13.68 -18.28
CA GLY A 147 -16.40 15.07 -18.71
C GLY A 147 -15.06 15.68 -18.30
N MET A 148 -14.16 14.94 -17.65
CA MET A 148 -12.81 15.40 -17.27
C MET A 148 -11.72 15.01 -18.28
N ASP A 149 -12.04 14.85 -19.57
CA ASP A 149 -11.10 14.33 -20.58
C ASP A 149 -9.76 15.09 -20.68
N ASN A 150 -9.76 16.40 -20.41
CA ASN A 150 -8.56 17.24 -20.44
C ASN A 150 -7.54 16.93 -19.31
N TRP A 151 -7.91 16.11 -18.34
CA TRP A 151 -7.07 15.71 -17.19
C TRP A 151 -6.57 14.27 -17.30
N LYS A 152 -6.90 13.57 -18.39
CA LYS A 152 -6.44 12.20 -18.62
C LYS A 152 -4.93 12.18 -18.79
N ASP A 153 -4.25 11.42 -17.94
CA ASP A 153 -2.81 11.11 -18.02
C ASP A 153 -2.56 9.67 -18.49
N GLY A 154 -3.62 8.93 -18.79
CA GLY A 154 -3.63 7.53 -19.20
C GLY A 154 -3.85 6.57 -18.02
N TYR A 155 -3.74 7.03 -16.77
CA TYR A 155 -3.95 6.22 -15.57
C TYR A 155 -5.38 6.31 -15.04
N GLU A 156 -6.18 7.22 -15.55
CA GLU A 156 -7.52 7.45 -15.05
C GLU A 156 -8.37 6.17 -15.03
N VAL A 157 -9.11 6.00 -13.94
CA VAL A 157 -10.22 5.07 -13.83
C VAL A 157 -11.49 5.90 -13.72
N ILE A 158 -12.34 5.84 -14.74
CA ILE A 158 -13.69 6.41 -14.71
C ILE A 158 -14.63 5.24 -14.43
N MET A 159 -15.21 5.19 -13.23
CA MET A 159 -15.90 3.99 -12.72
C MET A 159 -17.03 3.51 -13.64
N SER A 160 -17.78 4.43 -14.26
CA SER A 160 -18.85 4.11 -15.21
C SER A 160 -18.34 3.55 -16.54
N GLU A 161 -17.15 3.95 -16.96
CA GLU A 161 -16.50 3.50 -18.21
C GLU A 161 -15.61 2.26 -18.00
N ASN A 162 -15.25 1.95 -16.75
CA ASN A 162 -14.36 0.85 -16.38
C ASN A 162 -15.01 -0.10 -15.36
N PRO A 163 -16.14 -0.74 -15.68
CA PRO A 163 -16.92 -1.54 -14.72
C PRO A 163 -16.16 -2.74 -14.16
N SER A 164 -15.24 -3.35 -14.93
CA SER A 164 -14.42 -4.47 -14.44
C SER A 164 -13.42 -4.03 -13.38
N THR A 165 -12.69 -2.94 -13.62
CA THR A 165 -11.77 -2.32 -12.65
C THR A 165 -12.54 -1.82 -11.42
N ALA A 166 -13.69 -1.16 -11.63
CA ALA A 166 -14.56 -0.70 -10.54
C ALA A 166 -15.02 -1.85 -9.64
N ASN A 167 -15.37 -2.99 -10.22
CA ASN A 167 -15.76 -4.18 -9.47
C ASN A 167 -14.58 -4.74 -8.63
N ILE A 168 -13.36 -4.77 -9.17
CA ILE A 168 -12.16 -5.18 -8.41
C ILE A 168 -11.93 -4.25 -7.20
N ILE A 169 -12.06 -2.93 -7.40
CA ILE A 169 -11.93 -1.93 -6.33
C ILE A 169 -13.00 -2.16 -5.25
N ALA A 170 -14.27 -2.33 -5.65
CA ALA A 170 -15.37 -2.59 -4.72
C ALA A 170 -15.16 -3.90 -3.93
N GLN A 171 -14.70 -4.96 -4.59
CA GLN A 171 -14.39 -6.23 -3.94
C GLN A 171 -13.28 -6.09 -2.90
N GLN A 172 -12.20 -5.37 -3.21
CA GLN A 172 -11.15 -5.07 -2.23
C GLN A 172 -11.69 -4.31 -1.02
N SER A 173 -12.49 -3.26 -1.24
CA SER A 173 -13.08 -2.48 -0.16
C SER A 173 -13.95 -3.35 0.76
N HIS A 174 -14.75 -4.25 0.18
CA HIS A 174 -15.52 -5.22 0.95
C HIS A 174 -14.63 -6.19 1.74
N GLN A 175 -13.58 -6.73 1.13
CA GLN A 175 -12.65 -7.65 1.78
C GLN A 175 -11.95 -7.01 2.98
N ILE A 176 -11.37 -5.81 2.83
CA ILE A 176 -10.70 -5.11 3.93
C ILE A 176 -11.70 -4.77 5.05
N SER A 177 -12.89 -4.24 4.72
CA SER A 177 -13.90 -3.92 5.74
C SER A 177 -14.38 -5.13 6.55
N SER A 178 -14.21 -6.34 6.04
CA SER A 178 -14.55 -7.57 6.74
C SER A 178 -13.53 -7.95 7.82
N LEU A 179 -12.28 -7.47 7.70
CA LEU A 179 -11.23 -7.72 8.69
C LEU A 179 -11.49 -6.94 9.98
N ASP A 180 -11.95 -5.68 9.89
CA ASP A 180 -12.27 -4.85 11.05
C ASP A 180 -13.31 -5.50 11.96
N ARG A 181 -14.31 -6.17 11.37
CA ARG A 181 -15.36 -6.88 12.11
C ARG A 181 -14.82 -8.07 12.90
N VAL A 182 -13.80 -8.74 12.38
CA VAL A 182 -13.16 -9.88 13.03
C VAL A 182 -12.27 -9.40 14.17
N THR A 183 -11.48 -8.35 13.95
CA THR A 183 -10.62 -7.75 14.96
C THR A 183 -11.42 -7.17 16.12
N ASP A 184 -12.53 -6.47 15.84
CA ASP A 184 -13.46 -5.97 16.86
C ASP A 184 -14.09 -7.10 17.68
N LEU A 185 -14.45 -8.22 17.03
CA LEU A 185 -15.02 -9.37 17.72
C LEU A 185 -13.99 -10.00 18.65
N PHE A 186 -12.74 -10.18 18.20
CA PHE A 186 -11.66 -10.71 19.04
C PHE A 186 -11.33 -9.79 20.21
N ALA A 187 -11.26 -8.47 19.98
CA ALA A 187 -11.01 -7.50 21.05
C ALA A 187 -12.11 -7.57 22.12
N ARG A 188 -13.39 -7.64 21.71
CA ARG A 188 -14.52 -7.79 22.63
C ARG A 188 -14.50 -9.11 23.40
N VAL A 189 -14.09 -10.22 22.76
CA VAL A 189 -13.95 -11.51 23.45
C VAL A 189 -12.86 -11.46 24.51
N GLN A 190 -11.68 -10.90 24.19
CA GLN A 190 -10.60 -10.74 25.17
C GLN A 190 -10.99 -9.83 26.34
N GLU A 191 -11.76 -8.77 26.07
CA GLU A 191 -12.26 -7.87 27.12
C GLU A 191 -13.27 -8.58 28.04
N MET A 192 -14.16 -9.41 27.47
CA MET A 192 -15.06 -10.26 28.26
C MET A 192 -14.29 -11.28 29.12
N GLU A 193 -13.28 -11.96 28.57
CA GLU A 193 -12.44 -12.91 29.31
C GLU A 193 -11.72 -12.25 30.49
N ARG A 194 -11.11 -11.07 30.27
CA ARG A 194 -10.48 -10.27 31.32
C ARG A 194 -11.49 -9.83 32.39
N SER A 195 -12.68 -9.39 31.97
CA SER A 195 -13.74 -8.99 32.91
C SER A 195 -14.24 -10.16 33.75
N MET A 196 -14.32 -11.38 33.21
CA MET A 196 -14.71 -12.58 33.96
C MET A 196 -13.63 -12.99 34.95
N SER A 197 -12.35 -12.95 34.55
CA SER A 197 -11.22 -13.28 35.43
C SER A 197 -11.13 -12.33 36.63
N ASN A 198 -11.25 -11.02 36.40
CA ASN A 198 -11.22 -10.02 37.49
C ASN A 198 -12.40 -10.17 38.46
N LYS A 199 -13.55 -10.67 37.98
CA LYS A 199 -14.73 -10.91 38.84
C LYS A 199 -14.57 -12.15 39.71
N ALA A 200 -13.84 -13.16 39.24
CA ALA A 200 -13.53 -14.36 40.01
C ALA A 200 -12.55 -14.05 41.16
N GLU A 201 -11.53 -13.22 40.91
CA GLU A 201 -10.56 -12.80 41.94
C GLU A 201 -11.14 -11.90 43.05
N LEU A 202 -12.29 -11.25 42.81
CA LEU A 202 -12.99 -10.41 43.80
C LEU A 202 -13.97 -11.19 44.68
N LEU A 203 -14.17 -12.48 44.42
CA LEU A 203 -15.08 -13.36 45.14
C LEU A 203 -14.36 -14.37 46.05
N ASP A 204 -13.03 -14.37 46.05
CA ASP A 204 -12.13 -15.09 46.98
C ASP A 204 -11.53 -14.11 48.03
#